data_AF-A0A246JZU3-F1
#
_entry.id   AF-A0A246JZU3-F1
#
_cell.length_a   1.000
_cell.length_b   1.000
_cell.length_c   1.000
_cell.angle_alpha   90.00
_cell.angle_beta   90.00
_cell.angle_gamma   90.00
#
_symmetry.space_group_name_H-M   'P 1'
#
loop_
_entity.id
_entity.type
_entity.pdbx_description
1 polymer ?
#
loop_
_entity_poly.entity_id
_entity_poly.type
_entity_poly.pdbx_seq_one_letter_code
_entity_poly.pdbx_strand_id
1 'polypeptide(L)'
;MSQLTQPLLQPRGVAEMLDSLVASGGTGAHPHVRAGALSSGSDAMRNLADAVHFLCLLHGRHPGVIDSAARKAVDRASRQWMEEAADAFVQERAFLTKIASAVGPVPSTQGQAQCEAAVAAQRKAIDMLAESDRHGCAVGAAIALTLDWRTIRVLLDISAQRLDLTPPTCTLPDLRETARLAGAVASSPAVERAMTFGAQQLITQHSGLWDLMAARAASRAIS
;
A
#
# COMPACT_ATOMS: atom_id res chain seq x y z
N MET A 1 22.15 -45.97 12.87
CA MET A 1 20.79 -45.41 12.72
C MET A 1 20.76 -44.05 13.41
N SER A 2 21.11 -42.98 12.71
CA SER A 2 21.02 -41.61 13.23
C SER A 2 19.76 -40.97 12.65
N GLN A 3 18.74 -40.80 13.48
CA GLN A 3 17.58 -39.98 13.14
C GLN A 3 18.02 -38.52 13.11
N LEU A 4 18.03 -37.94 11.91
CA LEU A 4 18.13 -36.49 11.74
C LEU A 4 16.88 -35.87 12.33
N THR A 5 17.03 -35.18 13.45
CA THR A 5 16.01 -34.31 14.03
C THR A 5 15.74 -33.20 13.02
N GLN A 6 14.66 -33.33 12.24
CA GLN A 6 14.15 -32.21 11.45
C GLN A 6 13.82 -31.07 12.42
N PRO A 7 14.35 -29.86 12.21
CA PRO A 7 13.90 -28.73 13.00
C PRO A 7 12.41 -28.55 12.71
N LEU A 8 11.59 -28.70 13.75
CA LEU A 8 10.18 -28.32 13.71
C LEU A 8 10.15 -26.86 13.26
N LEU A 9 9.64 -26.61 12.05
CA LEU A 9 9.37 -25.27 11.56
C LEU A 9 8.54 -24.58 12.64
N GLN A 10 9.13 -23.61 13.34
CA GLN A 10 8.36 -22.75 14.22
C GLN A 10 7.24 -22.14 13.37
N PRO A 11 5.98 -22.09 13.87
CA PRO A 11 4.93 -21.39 13.18
C PRO A 11 5.42 -19.96 12.92
N ARG A 12 5.49 -19.54 11.65
CA ARG A 12 5.84 -18.16 11.31
C ARG A 12 4.89 -17.24 12.07
N GLY A 13 5.45 -16.30 12.82
CA GLY A 13 4.63 -15.31 13.52
C GLY A 13 3.81 -14.48 12.53
N VAL A 14 2.69 -13.91 12.98
CA VAL A 14 1.84 -13.06 12.12
C VAL A 14 2.62 -11.93 11.45
N ALA A 15 3.62 -11.37 12.13
CA ALA A 15 4.48 -10.33 11.59
C ALA A 15 5.27 -10.81 10.36
N GLU A 16 5.86 -12.01 10.43
CA GLU A 16 6.58 -12.61 9.30
C GLU A 16 5.64 -12.97 8.15
N MET A 17 4.41 -13.39 8.45
CA MET A 17 3.39 -13.63 7.42
C MET A 17 3.00 -12.35 6.68
N LEU A 18 2.79 -11.25 7.41
CA LEU A 18 2.46 -9.94 6.84
C LEU A 18 3.62 -9.37 6.01
N ASP A 19 4.85 -9.46 6.53
CA ASP A 19 6.05 -9.04 5.80
C ASP A 19 6.24 -9.86 4.51
N SER A 20 6.14 -11.19 4.60
CA SER A 20 6.22 -12.09 3.44
C SER A 20 5.16 -11.77 2.39
N LEU A 21 3.94 -11.44 2.83
CA LEU A 21 2.84 -11.08 1.95
C LEU A 21 3.11 -9.78 1.19
N VAL A 22 3.60 -8.74 1.87
CA VAL A 22 3.96 -7.46 1.23
C VAL A 22 5.15 -7.66 0.30
N ALA A 23 6.17 -8.41 0.72
CA ALA A 23 7.35 -8.68 -0.09
C ALA A 23 7.03 -9.46 -1.38
N SER A 24 6.04 -10.36 -1.36
CA SER A 24 5.69 -11.21 -2.51
C SER A 24 4.56 -10.68 -3.38
N GLY A 25 3.64 -9.88 -2.83
CA GLY A 25 2.47 -9.37 -3.57
C GLY A 25 2.35 -7.85 -3.63
N GLY A 26 3.13 -7.10 -2.84
CA GLY A 26 3.08 -5.65 -2.80
C GLY A 26 3.62 -4.98 -4.07
N THR A 27 3.63 -3.64 -4.04
CA THR A 27 4.10 -2.75 -5.11
C THR A 27 5.47 -3.17 -5.63
N GLY A 28 6.41 -3.50 -4.75
CA GLY A 28 7.78 -3.89 -5.13
C GLY A 28 7.89 -5.22 -5.87
N ALA A 29 6.92 -6.11 -5.70
CA ALA A 29 6.89 -7.40 -6.40
C ALA A 29 6.27 -7.29 -7.80
N HIS A 30 5.50 -6.22 -8.08
CA HIS A 30 4.70 -6.12 -9.29
C HIS A 30 5.56 -5.99 -10.57
N PRO A 31 5.30 -6.78 -11.64
CA PRO A 31 6.13 -6.75 -12.85
C PRO A 31 6.26 -5.37 -13.50
N HIS A 32 5.17 -4.59 -13.54
CA HIS A 32 5.17 -3.23 -14.11
C HIS A 32 6.13 -2.28 -13.39
N VAL A 33 6.23 -2.39 -12.06
CA VAL A 33 7.14 -1.58 -11.23
C VAL A 33 8.58 -2.07 -11.41
N ARG A 34 8.79 -3.39 -11.39
CA ARG A 34 10.12 -4.01 -11.53
C ARG A 34 10.74 -3.84 -12.91
N ALA A 35 9.94 -3.72 -13.96
CA ALA A 35 10.41 -3.54 -15.33
C ALA A 35 11.11 -2.18 -15.57
N GLY A 36 11.07 -1.26 -14.60
CA GLY A 36 11.73 0.04 -14.72
C GLY A 36 11.01 1.04 -15.62
N ALA A 37 9.78 0.73 -16.06
CA ALA A 37 8.96 1.58 -16.94
C ALA A 37 8.52 2.90 -16.29
N LEU A 38 8.62 3.00 -14.96
CA LEU A 38 8.39 4.23 -14.19
C LEU A 38 9.66 5.11 -14.09
N SER A 39 10.84 4.50 -14.21
CA SER A 39 12.12 5.14 -13.91
C SER A 39 12.99 5.39 -15.14
N SER A 40 12.71 4.75 -16.26
CA SER A 40 13.57 4.81 -17.46
C SER A 40 12.76 4.82 -18.76
N GLY A 41 13.34 5.39 -19.82
CA GLY A 41 12.70 5.50 -21.14
C GLY A 41 11.92 6.80 -21.34
N SER A 42 11.47 7.03 -22.58
CA SER A 42 10.75 8.24 -23.01
C SER A 42 9.39 8.41 -22.34
N ASP A 43 8.73 7.30 -21.97
CA ASP A 43 7.40 7.33 -21.34
C ASP A 43 7.43 7.36 -19.81
N ALA A 44 8.62 7.35 -19.20
CA ALA A 44 8.77 7.25 -17.75
C ALA A 44 7.99 8.33 -16.99
N MET A 45 8.03 9.57 -17.47
CA MET A 45 7.30 10.68 -16.84
C MET A 45 5.79 10.55 -16.96
N ARG A 46 5.29 10.04 -18.09
CA ARG A 46 3.84 9.80 -18.28
C ARG A 46 3.36 8.67 -17.39
N ASN A 47 4.14 7.59 -17.29
CA ASN A 47 3.80 6.46 -16.41
C ASN A 47 3.87 6.85 -14.93
N LEU A 48 4.83 7.71 -14.54
CA LEU A 48 4.86 8.28 -13.18
C LEU A 48 3.66 9.19 -12.90
N ALA A 49 3.31 10.08 -13.84
CA ALA A 49 2.16 10.96 -13.67
C ALA A 49 0.87 10.13 -13.47
N ASP A 50 0.67 9.08 -14.29
CA ASP A 50 -0.40 8.11 -14.09
C ASP A 50 -0.38 7.51 -12.68
N ALA A 51 0.74 6.91 -12.28
CA ALA A 51 0.87 6.26 -10.98
C ALA A 51 0.52 7.23 -9.83
N VAL A 52 1.06 8.45 -9.85
CA VAL A 52 0.79 9.49 -8.85
C VAL A 52 -0.70 9.82 -8.78
N HIS A 53 -1.35 10.05 -9.92
CA HIS A 53 -2.77 10.41 -9.96
C HIS A 53 -3.64 9.30 -9.41
N PHE A 54 -3.43 8.07 -9.84
CA PHE A 54 -4.25 6.95 -9.39
C PHE A 54 -3.98 6.54 -7.94
N LEU A 55 -2.73 6.66 -7.46
CA LEU A 55 -2.44 6.55 -6.03
C LEU A 55 -3.15 7.65 -5.24
N CYS A 56 -3.20 8.88 -5.76
CA CYS A 56 -3.92 9.98 -5.13
C CYS A 56 -5.44 9.74 -5.09
N LEU A 57 -6.01 9.10 -6.12
CA LEU A 57 -7.42 8.70 -6.12
C LEU A 57 -7.74 7.66 -5.03
N LEU A 58 -6.84 6.70 -4.78
CA LEU A 58 -7.03 5.70 -3.73
C LEU A 58 -6.75 6.24 -2.32
N HIS A 59 -5.64 6.97 -2.16
CA HIS A 59 -5.07 7.24 -0.83
C HIS A 59 -5.06 8.72 -0.45
N GLY A 60 -5.36 9.65 -1.36
CA GLY A 60 -5.31 11.09 -1.10
C GLY A 60 -6.46 11.63 -0.24
N ARG A 61 -7.47 10.81 0.07
CA ARG A 61 -8.65 11.22 0.84
C ARG A 61 -8.49 10.95 2.33
N HIS A 62 -9.21 11.74 3.13
CA HIS A 62 -9.36 11.54 4.56
C HIS A 62 -10.85 11.40 4.93
N PRO A 63 -11.23 10.45 5.81
CA PRO A 63 -10.36 9.42 6.38
C PRO A 63 -9.96 8.36 5.34
N GLY A 64 -8.74 7.82 5.47
CA GLY A 64 -8.27 6.63 4.75
C GLY A 64 -8.28 5.38 5.64
N VAL A 65 -7.69 4.29 5.16
CA VAL A 65 -7.67 2.99 5.88
C VAL A 65 -7.08 3.12 7.28
N ILE A 66 -5.94 3.79 7.41
CA ILE A 66 -5.24 3.93 8.69
C ILE A 66 -6.09 4.76 9.67
N ASP A 67 -6.64 5.90 9.22
CA ASP A 67 -7.48 6.74 10.09
C ASP A 67 -8.75 6.01 10.53
N SER A 68 -9.35 5.22 9.64
CA SER A 68 -10.54 4.42 9.96
C SER A 68 -10.24 3.24 10.88
N ALA A 69 -9.12 2.54 10.69
CA ALA A 69 -8.67 1.50 11.60
C ALA A 69 -8.33 2.06 12.99
N ALA A 70 -7.72 3.25 13.06
CA ALA A 70 -7.40 3.93 14.31
C ALA A 70 -8.64 4.21 15.17
N ARG A 71 -9.76 4.64 14.56
CA ARG A 71 -11.03 4.85 15.28
C ARG A 71 -11.57 3.60 15.96
N LYS A 72 -11.19 2.40 15.47
CA LYS A 72 -11.66 1.10 15.97
C LYS A 72 -10.64 0.41 16.88
N ALA A 73 -9.46 1.00 17.10
CA ALA A 73 -8.42 0.41 17.93
C ALA A 73 -8.83 0.45 19.41
N VAL A 74 -8.86 -0.72 20.07
CA VAL A 74 -9.42 -0.86 21.41
C VAL A 74 -8.34 -1.04 22.47
N ASP A 75 -7.28 -1.81 22.21
CA ASP A 75 -6.18 -1.97 23.16
C ASP A 75 -5.17 -0.81 23.06
N ARG A 76 -4.42 -0.58 24.14
CA ARG A 76 -3.50 0.57 24.26
C ARG A 76 -2.36 0.53 23.25
N ALA A 77 -1.81 -0.66 22.97
CA ALA A 77 -0.69 -0.81 22.06
C ALA A 77 -1.11 -0.52 20.62
N SER A 78 -2.27 -1.03 20.20
CA SER A 78 -2.88 -0.72 18.91
C SER A 78 -3.23 0.75 18.77
N ARG A 79 -3.82 1.36 19.81
CA ARG A 79 -4.16 2.79 19.75
C ARG A 79 -2.95 3.66 19.51
N GLN A 80 -1.89 3.47 20.29
CA GLN A 80 -0.66 4.25 20.13
C GLN A 80 -0.07 4.12 18.72
N TRP A 81 0.14 2.89 18.24
CA TRP A 81 0.70 2.69 16.90
C TRP A 81 -0.21 3.24 15.80
N MET A 82 -1.54 3.09 15.93
CA MET A 82 -2.49 3.59 14.94
C MET A 82 -2.54 5.12 14.90
N GLU A 83 -2.43 5.78 16.04
CA GLU A 83 -2.33 7.24 16.13
C GLU A 83 -1.05 7.72 15.45
N GLU A 84 0.11 7.12 15.79
CA GLU A 84 1.39 7.42 15.16
C GLU A 84 1.36 7.20 13.63
N ALA A 85 0.78 6.09 13.18
CA ALA A 85 0.62 5.78 11.76
C ALA A 85 -0.33 6.76 11.06
N ALA A 86 -1.45 7.14 11.69
CA ALA A 86 -2.41 8.08 11.11
C ALA A 86 -1.80 9.47 10.95
N ASP A 87 -1.10 9.99 11.96
CA ASP A 87 -0.42 11.28 11.94
C ASP A 87 0.69 11.32 10.89
N ALA A 88 1.48 10.25 10.80
CA ALA A 88 2.48 10.12 9.73
C ALA A 88 1.82 10.08 8.34
N PHE A 89 0.72 9.33 8.18
CA PHE A 89 0.06 9.21 6.88
C PHE A 89 -0.66 10.49 6.43
N VAL A 90 -1.01 11.41 7.34
CA VAL A 90 -1.44 12.78 6.98
C VAL A 90 -0.35 13.49 6.16
N GLN A 91 0.91 13.38 6.58
CA GLN A 91 2.05 14.00 5.87
C GLN A 91 2.27 13.34 4.51
N GLU A 92 2.14 12.01 4.44
CA GLU A 92 2.24 11.25 3.19
C GLU A 92 1.14 11.63 2.19
N ARG A 93 -0.11 11.79 2.66
CA ARG A 93 -1.21 12.30 1.83
C ARG A 93 -0.95 13.70 1.32
N ALA A 94 -0.52 14.60 2.19
CA ALA A 94 -0.20 15.97 1.80
C ALA A 94 0.90 16.00 0.72
N PHE A 95 1.93 15.17 0.87
CA PHE A 95 2.98 15.01 -0.12
C PHE A 95 2.45 14.43 -1.44
N LEU A 96 1.65 13.37 -1.39
CA LEU A 96 1.02 12.77 -2.57
C LEU A 96 0.16 13.78 -3.33
N THR A 97 -0.69 14.53 -2.65
CA THR A 97 -1.52 15.57 -3.27
C THR A 97 -0.67 16.68 -3.89
N LYS A 98 0.44 17.07 -3.25
CA LYS A 98 1.39 18.06 -3.80
C LYS A 98 2.06 17.56 -5.07
N ILE A 99 2.46 16.28 -5.13
CA ILE A 99 3.03 15.71 -6.36
C ILE A 99 1.95 15.62 -7.44
N ALA A 100 0.73 15.16 -7.10
CA ALA A 100 -0.38 15.04 -8.03
C ALA A 100 -0.76 16.36 -8.69
N SER A 101 -0.70 17.48 -7.98
CA SER A 101 -0.93 18.79 -8.57
C SER A 101 0.23 19.27 -9.46
N ALA A 102 1.46 18.83 -9.19
CA ALA A 102 2.67 19.24 -9.89
C ALA A 102 2.97 18.42 -11.16
N VAL A 103 2.58 17.14 -11.24
CA VAL A 103 2.82 16.27 -12.41
C VAL A 103 2.02 16.69 -13.67
N GLY A 104 1.08 17.63 -13.54
CA GLY A 104 0.20 18.05 -14.63
C GLY A 104 -1.00 17.09 -14.81
N PRO A 105 -1.80 17.26 -15.86
CA PRO A 105 -3.03 16.47 -16.06
C PRO A 105 -2.73 15.00 -16.33
N VAL A 106 -3.68 14.12 -15.99
CA VAL A 106 -3.62 12.69 -16.35
C VAL A 106 -3.50 12.55 -17.87
N PRO A 107 -2.50 11.82 -18.39
CA PRO A 107 -2.38 11.54 -19.82
C PRO A 107 -3.66 10.93 -20.40
N SER A 108 -4.19 11.56 -21.45
CA SER A 108 -5.32 11.01 -22.21
C SER A 108 -4.92 9.64 -22.79
N THR A 109 -5.67 8.60 -22.42
CA THR A 109 -5.43 7.22 -22.84
C THR A 109 -6.78 6.61 -23.21
N GLN A 110 -6.82 5.73 -24.23
CA GLN A 110 -8.03 4.98 -24.51
C GLN A 110 -8.45 4.17 -23.27
N GLY A 111 -9.76 4.04 -23.06
CA GLY A 111 -10.27 3.30 -21.91
C GLY A 111 -10.29 4.09 -20.58
N GLN A 112 -10.18 5.41 -20.63
CA GLN A 112 -10.16 6.27 -19.43
C GLN A 112 -11.39 6.03 -18.51
N ALA A 113 -12.60 5.95 -19.06
CA ALA A 113 -13.81 5.71 -18.29
C ALA A 113 -13.80 4.35 -17.57
N GLN A 114 -13.27 3.30 -18.22
CA GLN A 114 -13.10 1.98 -17.59
C GLN A 114 -12.05 2.02 -16.48
N CYS A 115 -10.95 2.76 -16.67
CA CYS A 115 -9.94 2.96 -15.64
C CYS A 115 -10.52 3.64 -14.40
N GLU A 116 -11.29 4.72 -14.59
CA GLU A 116 -11.94 5.44 -13.50
C GLU A 116 -12.95 4.57 -12.75
N ALA A 117 -13.74 3.77 -13.46
CA ALA A 117 -14.68 2.82 -12.86
C ALA A 117 -13.95 1.73 -12.04
N ALA A 118 -12.85 1.19 -12.55
CA ALA A 118 -12.04 0.19 -11.84
C ALA A 118 -11.48 0.77 -10.53
N VAL A 119 -10.93 1.99 -10.58
CA VAL A 119 -10.36 2.65 -9.40
C VAL A 119 -11.43 3.05 -8.39
N ALA A 120 -12.61 3.46 -8.85
CA ALA A 120 -13.76 3.68 -7.96
C ALA A 120 -14.18 2.40 -7.23
N ALA A 121 -14.16 1.24 -7.92
CA ALA A 121 -14.44 -0.05 -7.31
C ALA A 121 -13.35 -0.48 -6.31
N GLN A 122 -12.07 -0.31 -6.65
CA GLN A 122 -10.95 -0.57 -5.72
C GLN A 122 -11.07 0.29 -4.47
N ARG A 123 -11.37 1.58 -4.63
CA ARG A 123 -11.56 2.48 -3.51
C ARG A 123 -12.71 2.02 -2.60
N LYS A 124 -13.85 1.63 -3.18
CA LYS A 124 -14.96 1.07 -2.39
C LYS A 124 -14.54 -0.20 -1.64
N ALA A 125 -13.73 -1.07 -2.25
CA ALA A 125 -13.20 -2.25 -1.60
C ALA A 125 -12.31 -1.88 -0.40
N ILE A 126 -11.42 -0.90 -0.56
CA ILE A 126 -10.57 -0.37 0.50
C ILE A 126 -11.41 0.22 1.65
N ASP A 127 -12.45 1.01 1.34
CA ASP A 127 -13.36 1.58 2.33
C ASP A 127 -14.07 0.46 3.13
N MET A 128 -14.50 -0.62 2.47
CA MET A 128 -15.10 -1.79 3.16
C MET A 128 -14.11 -2.53 4.07
N LEU A 129 -12.82 -2.61 3.71
CA LEU A 129 -11.80 -3.20 4.58
C LEU A 129 -11.60 -2.37 5.84
N ALA A 130 -11.56 -1.05 5.67
CA ALA A 130 -11.35 -0.09 6.75
C ALA A 130 -12.51 -0.11 7.77
N GLU A 131 -13.74 -0.34 7.31
CA GLU A 131 -14.93 -0.41 8.15
C GLU A 131 -15.23 -1.83 8.69
N SER A 132 -14.41 -2.84 8.38
CA SER A 132 -14.66 -4.23 8.79
C SER A 132 -14.72 -4.40 10.32
N ASP A 133 -15.76 -5.07 10.83
CA ASP A 133 -15.92 -5.40 12.26
C ASP A 133 -15.15 -6.65 12.68
N ARG A 134 -14.58 -7.39 11.73
CA ARG A 134 -13.78 -8.56 12.02
C ARG A 134 -12.48 -8.12 12.69
N HIS A 135 -12.36 -8.38 14.00
CA HIS A 135 -11.20 -7.96 14.80
C HIS A 135 -9.88 -8.39 14.14
N GLY A 136 -9.00 -7.43 13.91
CA GLY A 136 -7.74 -7.60 13.19
C GLY A 136 -7.78 -7.28 11.70
N CYS A 137 -8.93 -7.29 11.03
CA CYS A 137 -9.02 -7.06 9.57
C CYS A 137 -8.54 -5.66 9.15
N ALA A 138 -9.15 -4.61 9.70
CA ALA A 138 -8.75 -3.24 9.41
C ALA A 138 -7.29 -2.95 9.85
N VAL A 139 -6.85 -3.57 10.95
CA VAL A 139 -5.45 -3.48 11.44
C VAL A 139 -4.49 -4.10 10.43
N GLY A 140 -4.78 -5.29 9.93
CA GLY A 140 -3.97 -5.95 8.90
C GLY A 140 -3.88 -5.14 7.61
N ALA A 141 -4.99 -4.51 7.18
CA ALA A 141 -4.98 -3.61 6.03
C ALA A 141 -4.13 -2.35 6.29
N ALA A 142 -4.22 -1.73 7.47
CA ALA A 142 -3.39 -0.58 7.84
C ALA A 142 -1.89 -0.93 7.91
N ILE A 143 -1.55 -2.10 8.46
CA ILE A 143 -0.18 -2.64 8.48
C ILE A 143 0.34 -2.85 7.05
N ALA A 144 -0.42 -3.54 6.20
CA ALA A 144 -0.02 -3.77 4.82
C ALA A 144 0.17 -2.47 4.05
N LEU A 145 -0.68 -1.46 4.29
CA LEU A 145 -0.53 -0.15 3.68
C LEU A 145 0.78 0.49 4.13
N THR A 146 1.04 0.52 5.44
CA THR A 146 2.25 1.12 6.02
C THR A 146 3.53 0.49 5.45
N LEU A 147 3.56 -0.84 5.33
CA LEU A 147 4.70 -1.57 4.79
C LEU A 147 4.88 -1.37 3.28
N ASP A 148 3.80 -1.55 2.50
CA ASP A 148 3.88 -1.40 1.04
C ASP A 148 4.13 0.06 0.62
N TRP A 149 3.65 1.02 1.43
CA TRP A 149 3.87 2.44 1.22
C TRP A 149 5.34 2.79 1.17
N ARG A 150 6.24 2.06 1.84
CA ARG A 150 7.69 2.29 1.74
C ARG A 150 8.19 2.16 0.30
N THR A 151 7.64 1.22 -0.46
CA THR A 151 8.01 1.05 -1.87
C THR A 151 7.31 2.09 -2.75
N ILE A 152 6.04 2.35 -2.50
CA ILE A 152 5.30 3.43 -3.18
C ILE A 152 6.04 4.76 -2.99
N ARG A 153 6.54 5.01 -1.77
CA ARG A 153 7.22 6.23 -1.40
C ARG A 153 8.49 6.48 -2.21
N VAL A 154 9.25 5.44 -2.53
CA VAL A 154 10.40 5.55 -3.44
C VAL A 154 9.98 6.09 -4.81
N LEU A 155 8.84 5.64 -5.35
CA LEU A 155 8.32 6.15 -6.63
C LEU A 155 7.86 7.62 -6.52
N LEU A 156 7.25 7.99 -5.39
CA LEU A 156 6.86 9.37 -5.11
C LEU A 156 8.09 10.28 -4.96
N ASP A 157 9.15 9.81 -4.31
CA ASP A 157 10.40 10.55 -4.17
C ASP A 157 11.09 10.76 -5.52
N ILE A 158 11.12 9.73 -6.39
CA ILE A 158 11.61 9.86 -7.77
C ILE A 158 10.76 10.90 -8.54
N SER A 159 9.44 10.87 -8.37
CA SER A 159 8.55 11.84 -9.01
C SER A 159 8.83 13.26 -8.54
N ALA A 160 8.96 13.46 -7.23
CA ALA A 160 9.27 14.75 -6.64
C ALA A 160 10.61 15.30 -7.12
N GLN A 161 11.66 14.46 -7.16
CA GLN A 161 12.98 14.85 -7.67
C GLN A 161 12.91 15.35 -9.13
N ARG A 162 12.12 14.69 -9.98
CA ARG A 162 11.96 15.10 -11.39
C ARG A 162 11.14 16.38 -11.57
N LEU A 163 10.43 16.80 -10.53
CA LEU A 163 9.63 18.02 -10.49
C LEU A 163 10.32 19.13 -9.69
N ASP A 164 11.60 18.96 -9.33
CA ASP A 164 12.36 19.86 -8.47
C ASP A 164 11.68 20.13 -7.11
N LEU A 165 10.96 19.14 -6.58
CA LEU A 165 10.34 19.16 -5.27
C LEU A 165 11.19 18.40 -4.25
N THR A 166 11.41 19.00 -3.08
CA THR A 166 12.06 18.31 -1.95
C THR A 166 11.07 17.35 -1.27
N PRO A 167 11.35 16.04 -1.22
CA PRO A 167 10.51 15.10 -0.50
C PRO A 167 10.63 15.31 1.02
N PRO A 168 9.52 15.34 1.79
CA PRO A 168 9.57 15.35 3.24
C PRO A 168 10.07 14.00 3.78
N THR A 169 10.61 13.96 4.99
CA THR A 169 10.98 12.68 5.62
C THR A 169 9.74 11.82 5.85
N CYS A 170 9.77 10.55 5.43
CA CYS A 170 8.72 9.59 5.74
C CYS A 170 8.84 9.15 7.20
N THR A 171 7.84 9.49 8.02
CA THR A 171 7.82 9.17 9.46
C THR A 171 6.84 8.05 9.81
N LEU A 172 6.41 7.26 8.81
CA LEU A 172 5.58 6.08 9.08
C LEU A 172 6.33 5.08 9.97
N PRO A 173 5.63 4.27 10.78
CA PRO A 173 6.25 3.21 11.56
C PRO A 173 7.08 2.26 10.70
N ASP A 174 8.22 1.80 11.22
CA ASP A 174 9.12 0.88 10.53
C ASP A 174 8.68 -0.60 10.64
N LEU A 175 9.44 -1.50 10.00
CA LEU A 175 9.14 -2.93 10.02
C LEU A 175 9.14 -3.50 11.46
N ARG A 176 10.04 -3.04 12.32
CA ARG A 176 10.16 -3.52 13.70
C ARG A 176 8.98 -3.04 14.54
N GLU A 177 8.60 -1.77 14.42
CA GLU A 177 7.42 -1.20 15.07
C GLU A 177 6.14 -1.91 14.63
N THR A 178 6.00 -2.13 13.34
CA THR A 178 4.87 -2.84 12.74
C THR A 178 4.80 -4.30 13.20
N ALA A 179 5.94 -5.00 13.27
CA ALA A 179 6.01 -6.37 13.77
C ALA A 179 5.63 -6.49 15.25
N ARG A 180 6.07 -5.51 16.08
CA ARG A 180 5.68 -5.45 17.50
C ARG A 180 4.17 -5.27 17.65
N LEU A 181 3.56 -4.36 16.89
CA LEU A 181 2.11 -4.22 16.89
C LEU A 181 1.43 -5.53 16.48
N ALA A 182 1.87 -6.13 15.37
CA ALA A 182 1.24 -7.33 14.84
C ALA A 182 1.22 -8.47 15.88
N GLY A 183 2.34 -8.68 16.58
CA GLY A 183 2.43 -9.64 17.68
C GLY A 183 1.54 -9.29 18.89
N ALA A 184 1.36 -8.01 19.20
CA ALA A 184 0.48 -7.58 20.30
C ALA A 184 -1.00 -7.78 19.98
N VAL A 185 -1.41 -7.59 18.73
CA VAL A 185 -2.81 -7.72 18.28
C VAL A 185 -3.21 -9.17 18.05
N ALA A 186 -2.27 -10.02 17.62
CA ALA A 186 -2.48 -11.45 17.37
C ALA A 186 -2.69 -12.26 18.66
N SER A 187 -3.80 -11.98 19.34
CA SER A 187 -4.22 -12.62 20.58
C SER A 187 -4.84 -14.01 20.37
N SER A 188 -5.21 -14.36 19.13
CA SER A 188 -5.71 -15.69 18.79
C SER A 188 -5.54 -15.99 17.30
N PRO A 189 -5.58 -17.28 16.89
CA PRO A 189 -5.52 -17.67 15.48
C PRO A 189 -6.64 -17.07 14.61
N ALA A 190 -7.80 -16.74 15.20
CA ALA A 190 -8.89 -16.10 14.47
C ALA A 190 -8.55 -14.66 14.08
N VAL A 191 -7.86 -13.94 14.96
CA VAL A 191 -7.40 -12.56 14.76
C VAL A 191 -6.24 -12.53 13.78
N GLU A 192 -5.28 -13.45 13.91
CA GLU A 192 -4.20 -13.62 12.93
C GLU A 192 -4.75 -13.81 11.51
N ARG A 193 -5.70 -14.73 11.33
CA ARG A 193 -6.36 -14.94 10.02
C ARG A 193 -7.09 -13.71 9.52
N ALA A 194 -7.69 -12.92 10.42
CA ALA A 194 -8.36 -11.68 10.05
C ALA A 194 -7.36 -10.61 9.59
N MET A 195 -6.24 -10.46 10.31
CA MET A 195 -5.15 -9.56 9.94
C MET A 195 -4.56 -9.93 8.59
N THR A 196 -4.18 -11.20 8.40
CA THR A 196 -3.66 -11.69 7.12
C THR A 196 -4.66 -11.49 5.98
N PHE A 197 -5.96 -11.72 6.24
CA PHE A 197 -6.99 -11.44 5.25
C PHE A 197 -7.06 -9.96 4.88
N GLY A 198 -7.13 -9.05 5.85
CA GLY A 198 -7.19 -7.61 5.60
C GLY A 198 -5.97 -7.10 4.83
N ALA A 199 -4.78 -7.56 5.21
CA ALA A 199 -3.53 -7.30 4.51
C ALA A 199 -3.58 -7.80 3.06
N GLN A 200 -4.02 -9.04 2.85
CA GLN A 200 -4.10 -9.65 1.51
C GLN A 200 -5.05 -8.87 0.61
N GLN A 201 -6.21 -8.47 1.12
CA GLN A 201 -7.18 -7.71 0.34
C GLN A 201 -6.64 -6.35 -0.08
N LEU A 202 -5.92 -5.64 0.80
CA LEU A 202 -5.27 -4.38 0.44
C LEU A 202 -4.21 -4.59 -0.65
N ILE A 203 -3.34 -5.59 -0.49
CA ILE A 203 -2.28 -5.90 -1.45
C ILE A 203 -2.89 -6.29 -2.81
N THR A 204 -4.00 -7.01 -2.83
CA THR A 204 -4.76 -7.28 -4.06
C THR A 204 -5.23 -5.98 -4.74
N GLN A 205 -5.68 -4.97 -3.99
CA GLN A 205 -6.07 -3.68 -4.58
C GLN A 205 -4.85 -2.95 -5.17
N HIS A 206 -3.70 -2.96 -4.48
CA HIS A 206 -2.49 -2.35 -5.02
C HIS A 206 -1.99 -3.08 -6.28
N SER A 207 -1.96 -4.42 -6.28
CA SER A 207 -1.62 -5.19 -7.48
C SER A 207 -2.53 -4.84 -8.66
N GLY A 208 -3.85 -4.84 -8.44
CA GLY A 208 -4.81 -4.48 -9.48
C GLY A 208 -4.65 -3.04 -9.99
N LEU A 209 -4.19 -2.12 -9.14
CA LEU A 209 -3.87 -0.76 -9.57
C LEU A 209 -2.66 -0.76 -10.51
N TRP A 210 -1.62 -1.51 -10.18
CA TRP A 210 -0.43 -1.61 -11.02
C TRP A 210 -0.69 -2.35 -12.34
N ASP A 211 -1.58 -3.34 -12.36
CA ASP A 211 -2.09 -3.96 -13.58
C ASP A 211 -2.77 -2.93 -14.48
N LEU A 212 -3.60 -2.05 -13.90
CA LEU A 212 -4.24 -0.97 -14.63
C LEU A 212 -3.21 0.00 -15.23
N MET A 213 -2.16 0.34 -14.48
CA MET A 213 -1.09 1.23 -14.98
C MET A 213 -0.31 0.57 -16.12
N ALA A 214 -0.05 -0.74 -16.01
CA ALA A 214 0.58 -1.52 -17.07
C ALA A 214 -0.26 -1.51 -18.35
N ALA A 215 -1.58 -1.75 -18.24
CA ALA A 215 -2.50 -1.74 -19.37
C ALA A 215 -2.57 -0.37 -20.05
N ARG A 216 -2.60 0.72 -19.26
CA ARG A 216 -2.57 2.09 -19.78
C ARG A 216 -1.28 2.41 -20.52
N ALA A 217 -0.13 2.03 -19.95
CA ALA A 217 1.16 2.19 -20.61
C ALA A 217 1.23 1.42 -21.94
N ALA A 218 0.73 0.18 -21.97
CA ALA A 218 0.66 -0.63 -23.19
C ALA A 218 -0.27 -0.03 -24.25
N SER A 219 -1.44 0.49 -23.85
CA SER A 219 -2.39 1.12 -24.77
C SER A 219 -1.79 2.35 -25.47
N ARG A 220 -0.98 3.14 -24.77
CA ARG A 220 -0.27 4.28 -25.35
C ARG A 220 0.82 3.86 -26.33
N ALA A 221 1.49 2.74 -26.12
CA ALA A 221 2.53 2.26 -27.03
C ALA A 221 2.00 1.81 -28.41
N ILE A 222 0.69 1.57 -28.51
CA ILE A 222 0.00 1.11 -29.72
C ILE A 222 -0.81 2.25 -30.39
N SER A 223 -0.96 3.39 -29.71
CA SER A 223 -1.69 4.58 -30.19
C SER A 223 -0.75 5.58 -30.86
#